data_AF-A0A1M7IKR6-F1
#
_entry.id   AF-A0A1M7IKR6-F1
#
_cell.length_a   1.000
_cell.length_b   1.000
_cell.length_c   1.000
_cell.angle_alpha   90.00
_cell.angle_beta   90.00
_cell.angle_gamma   90.00
#
_symmetry.space_group_name_H-M   'P 1'
#
loop_
_entity.id
_entity.type
_entity.pdbx_description
1 polymer ?
#
loop_
_entity_poly.entity_id
_entity_poly.type
_entity_poly.pdbx_seq_one_letter_code
_entity_poly.pdbx_strand_id
1 'polypeptide(L)'
;MRLARILDTRALVNCRFRAAVAFACRRAVVALAASLLFAGASLAADRVAGANETMNMEPGARSAALGSATMAVDGDYLGLVSNPHQLSSVRYLWASFSHTAYYEDTRYDFASAVIPISEGQGLGISFARFGADDIPYIREGEPLPEGSDYNTLSYDDWMFSATWGRRLFNRFDLGVGFHLLYRDMDQTGWGFRGDASLRYRVVDELYVAGLLKGWTSSATTWESGEFEYSAPEFYLAASYSLPVAYLYGKLNLYWQGAGLLHREARALGYETDDDVGGRIWESPLDWLSGGRGGIEFAFDFGLSVRAGLSSFTTFKSVTAGAGLTIAKFLRVDYAFESHPVLSPVHRVSISVSPYLFAHAPKPEPEAARRGSAGSSLLGAEPDAPDEIAPEGASQDAAQPAGQADGQQASQATGQPAGPAPEAPAPQAPVVEESSDEVLETAPSGGVYWEE
;
A
#
# COMPACT_ATOMS: atom_id res chain seq x y z
N MET A 1 -34.62 -62.70 37.29
CA MET A 1 -33.50 -62.52 36.33
C MET A 1 -33.40 -61.09 35.77
N ARG A 2 -33.53 -60.01 36.58
CA ARG A 2 -33.44 -58.61 36.08
C ARG A 2 -32.47 -57.66 36.81
N LEU A 3 -32.07 -57.93 38.07
CA LEU A 3 -31.18 -57.02 38.81
C LEU A 3 -29.71 -57.02 38.32
N ALA A 4 -29.16 -58.16 37.93
CA ALA A 4 -27.73 -58.31 37.65
C ALA A 4 -27.19 -57.42 36.50
N ARG A 5 -27.99 -57.15 35.46
CA ARG A 5 -27.55 -56.34 34.29
C ARG A 5 -27.43 -54.83 34.55
N ILE A 6 -27.92 -54.33 35.70
CA ILE A 6 -27.98 -52.89 36.01
C ILE A 6 -26.71 -52.41 36.75
N LEU A 7 -26.00 -53.31 37.44
CA LEU A 7 -24.75 -52.98 38.14
C LEU A 7 -23.56 -52.89 37.16
N ASP A 8 -23.47 -53.84 36.23
CA ASP A 8 -22.38 -53.97 35.25
C ASP A 8 -22.33 -52.76 34.28
N THR A 9 -23.50 -52.31 33.81
CA THR A 9 -23.63 -51.12 32.96
C THR A 9 -23.18 -49.83 33.66
N ARG A 10 -23.40 -49.68 34.97
CA ARG A 10 -22.88 -48.53 35.75
C ARG A 10 -21.36 -48.55 35.88
N ALA A 11 -20.75 -49.72 36.04
CA ALA A 11 -19.29 -49.86 36.10
C ALA A 11 -18.63 -49.48 34.76
N LEU A 12 -19.16 -50.00 33.64
CA LEU A 12 -18.66 -49.70 32.29
C LEU A 12 -18.80 -48.23 31.89
N VAL A 13 -19.92 -47.57 32.24
CA VAL A 13 -20.12 -46.14 32.01
C VAL A 13 -19.12 -45.31 32.83
N ASN A 14 -18.96 -45.58 34.13
CA ASN A 14 -17.99 -44.88 34.97
C ASN A 14 -16.54 -45.07 34.49
N CYS A 15 -16.18 -46.25 33.99
CA CYS A 15 -14.85 -46.52 33.46
C CYS A 15 -14.58 -45.73 32.16
N ARG A 16 -15.53 -45.74 31.21
CA ARG A 16 -15.43 -44.94 29.98
C ARG A 16 -15.44 -43.43 30.24
N PHE A 17 -16.25 -42.96 31.18
CA PHE A 17 -16.29 -41.54 31.54
C PHE A 17 -14.97 -41.08 32.19
N ARG A 18 -14.40 -41.87 33.11
CA ARG A 18 -13.07 -41.61 33.69
C ARG A 18 -11.96 -41.62 32.63
N ALA A 19 -11.99 -42.55 31.68
CA ALA A 19 -11.02 -42.58 30.58
C ALA A 19 -11.14 -41.34 29.66
N ALA A 20 -12.37 -40.92 29.33
CA ALA A 20 -12.61 -39.72 28.52
C ALA A 20 -12.15 -38.44 29.24
N VAL A 21 -12.46 -38.28 30.53
CA VAL A 21 -12.00 -37.15 31.36
C VAL A 21 -10.48 -37.14 31.50
N ALA A 22 -9.84 -38.30 31.73
CA ALA A 22 -8.39 -38.40 31.78
C ALA A 22 -7.72 -38.03 30.44
N PHE A 23 -8.30 -38.46 29.31
CA PHE A 23 -7.80 -38.11 27.98
C PHE A 23 -7.98 -36.61 27.67
N ALA A 24 -9.13 -36.03 27.99
CA ALA A 24 -9.39 -34.60 27.85
C ALA A 24 -8.45 -33.76 28.73
N CYS A 25 -8.28 -34.15 30.00
CA CYS A 25 -7.37 -33.48 30.94
C CYS A 25 -5.90 -33.60 30.47
N ARG A 26 -5.46 -34.77 29.98
CA ARG A 26 -4.11 -34.93 29.43
C ARG A 26 -3.88 -34.07 28.18
N ARG A 27 -4.89 -33.90 27.31
CA ARG A 27 -4.81 -32.97 26.16
C ARG A 27 -4.81 -31.51 26.60
N ALA A 28 -5.59 -31.14 27.63
CA ALA A 28 -5.58 -29.80 28.20
C ALA A 28 -4.24 -29.46 28.85
N VAL A 29 -3.63 -30.39 29.61
CA VAL A 29 -2.30 -30.22 30.21
C VAL A 29 -1.21 -30.13 29.13
N VAL A 30 -1.27 -30.94 28.06
CA VAL A 30 -0.32 -30.83 26.93
C VAL A 30 -0.49 -29.50 26.18
N ALA A 31 -1.73 -29.04 25.96
CA ALA A 31 -1.97 -27.73 25.35
C ALA A 31 -1.48 -26.57 26.23
N LEU A 32 -1.73 -26.64 27.54
CA LEU A 32 -1.27 -25.64 28.51
C LEU A 32 0.26 -25.62 28.61
N ALA A 33 0.90 -26.80 28.65
CA ALA A 33 2.36 -26.92 28.63
C ALA A 33 2.96 -26.39 27.32
N ALA A 34 2.34 -26.67 26.17
CA ALA A 34 2.75 -26.11 24.89
C ALA A 34 2.61 -24.57 24.87
N SER A 35 1.51 -24.01 25.38
CA SER A 35 1.35 -22.54 25.47
C SER A 35 2.30 -21.90 26.48
N LEU A 36 2.67 -22.59 27.57
CA LEU A 36 3.66 -22.11 28.53
C LEU A 36 5.08 -22.16 27.97
N LEU A 37 5.43 -23.19 27.21
CA LEU A 37 6.70 -23.29 26.48
C LEU A 37 6.80 -22.23 25.39
N PHE A 38 5.71 -21.99 24.64
CA PHE A 38 5.65 -20.93 23.63
C PHE A 38 5.78 -19.53 24.25
N ALA A 39 5.07 -19.26 25.35
CA ALA A 39 5.19 -18.02 26.10
C ALA A 39 6.60 -17.82 26.71
N GLY A 40 7.27 -18.91 27.11
CA GLY A 40 8.67 -18.88 27.55
C GLY A 40 9.64 -18.51 26.43
N ALA A 41 9.44 -19.04 25.21
CA ALA A 41 10.24 -18.66 24.05
C ALA A 41 10.07 -17.17 23.69
N SER A 42 8.85 -16.62 23.75
CA SER A 42 8.57 -15.19 23.54
C SER A 42 9.10 -14.23 24.62
N LEU A 43 9.84 -14.77 25.61
CA LEU A 43 10.58 -14.02 26.64
C LEU A 43 12.10 -14.18 26.50
N ALA A 44 12.58 -15.00 25.57
CA ALA A 44 14.00 -15.22 25.27
C ALA A 44 14.40 -14.78 23.84
N ALA A 45 13.42 -14.44 23.00
CA ALA A 45 13.65 -13.72 21.74
C ALA A 45 13.95 -12.25 22.04
N ASP A 46 15.01 -11.70 21.44
CA ASP A 46 15.34 -10.30 21.63
C ASP A 46 14.37 -9.39 20.84
N ARG A 47 14.09 -8.22 21.41
CA ARG A 47 13.00 -7.35 20.95
C ARG A 47 13.56 -6.20 20.13
N VAL A 48 13.64 -6.44 18.84
CA VAL A 48 14.15 -5.48 17.86
C VAL A 48 12.98 -4.76 17.21
N ALA A 49 12.86 -3.45 17.46
CA ALA A 49 12.11 -2.57 16.59
C ALA A 49 12.75 -2.59 15.20
N GLY A 50 12.00 -3.04 14.21
CA GLY A 50 12.43 -2.98 12.81
C GLY A 50 13.00 -4.24 12.18
N ALA A 51 12.93 -5.41 12.84
CA ALA A 51 13.36 -6.70 12.30
C ALA A 51 12.78 -7.04 10.90
N ASN A 52 11.68 -6.39 10.51
CA ASN A 52 11.05 -6.49 9.19
C ASN A 52 10.63 -5.09 8.65
N GLU A 53 11.41 -4.02 8.85
CA GLU A 53 11.02 -2.66 8.37
C GLU A 53 10.81 -2.58 6.85
N THR A 54 11.46 -3.42 6.05
CA THR A 54 11.22 -3.45 4.60
C THR A 54 9.78 -3.85 4.25
N MET A 55 9.10 -4.59 5.14
CA MET A 55 7.65 -4.86 5.05
C MET A 55 6.75 -3.70 5.53
N ASN A 56 7.33 -2.57 5.95
CA ASN A 56 6.62 -1.32 6.31
C ASN A 56 6.77 -0.22 5.25
N MET A 57 7.68 -0.37 4.29
CA MET A 57 7.89 0.58 3.19
C MET A 57 6.68 0.62 2.26
N GLU A 58 6.22 1.82 1.91
CA GLU A 58 5.11 1.99 0.97
C GLU A 58 5.61 2.03 -0.50
N PRO A 59 5.11 1.15 -1.37
CA PRO A 59 5.44 1.16 -2.80
C PRO A 59 4.57 2.12 -3.63
N GLY A 60 3.32 2.37 -3.23
CA GLY A 60 2.35 3.12 -4.03
C GLY A 60 2.69 4.61 -4.14
N ALA A 61 2.94 5.12 -5.34
CA ALA A 61 3.14 6.56 -5.54
C ALA A 61 1.85 7.33 -5.18
N ARG A 62 0.66 6.79 -5.45
CA ARG A 62 -0.61 7.39 -5.03
C ARG A 62 -0.71 7.47 -3.50
N SER A 63 -0.40 6.40 -2.75
CA SER A 63 -0.31 6.45 -1.29
C SER A 63 0.73 7.46 -0.79
N ALA A 64 1.93 7.47 -1.38
CA ALA A 64 3.03 8.33 -0.97
C ALA A 64 2.70 9.82 -1.11
N ALA A 65 2.07 10.22 -2.21
CA ALA A 65 1.58 11.59 -2.45
C ALA A 65 0.48 12.05 -1.46
N LEU A 66 -0.05 11.14 -0.64
CA LEU A 66 -1.07 11.37 0.38
C LEU A 66 -0.48 11.19 1.80
N GLY A 67 0.77 11.62 1.98
CA GLY A 67 1.50 11.53 3.24
C GLY A 67 1.82 10.10 3.65
N SER A 68 1.83 9.13 2.74
CA SER A 68 1.93 7.70 3.08
C SER A 68 0.87 7.27 4.13
N ALA A 69 -0.37 7.76 3.97
CA ALA A 69 -1.57 7.35 4.71
C ALA A 69 -2.23 6.10 4.09
N THR A 70 -1.39 5.09 3.83
CA THR A 70 -1.61 3.91 2.99
C THR A 70 -2.89 3.12 3.31
N MET A 71 -3.25 3.01 4.59
CA MET A 71 -4.42 2.28 5.06
C MET A 71 -5.75 2.99 4.81
N ALA A 72 -5.72 4.31 4.63
CA ALA A 72 -6.90 5.12 4.30
C ALA A 72 -7.18 5.10 2.79
N VAL A 73 -6.15 4.83 1.98
CA VAL A 73 -6.19 4.91 0.51
C VAL A 73 -6.72 3.60 -0.05
N ASP A 74 -7.93 3.67 -0.60
CA ASP A 74 -8.61 2.53 -1.21
C ASP A 74 -8.43 2.48 -2.73
N GLY A 75 -8.15 1.29 -3.27
CA GLY A 75 -7.97 1.06 -4.70
C GLY A 75 -6.58 1.47 -5.22
N ASP A 76 -5.57 1.49 -4.34
CA ASP A 76 -4.16 1.45 -4.72
C ASP A 76 -3.65 0.00 -4.60
N TYR A 77 -3.48 -0.66 -5.75
CA TYR A 77 -3.12 -2.07 -5.83
C TYR A 77 -1.65 -2.37 -5.50
N LEU A 78 -0.85 -1.35 -5.18
CA LEU A 78 0.52 -1.52 -4.68
C LEU A 78 0.53 -1.66 -3.15
N GLY A 79 -0.37 -0.96 -2.45
CA GLY A 79 -0.56 -1.03 -0.99
C GLY A 79 -1.20 -2.33 -0.48
N LEU A 80 -0.82 -3.50 -1.00
CA LEU A 80 -1.37 -4.80 -0.55
C LEU A 80 -0.93 -5.19 0.87
N VAL A 81 0.32 -4.85 1.22
CA VAL A 81 0.92 -5.13 2.54
C VAL A 81 0.28 -4.25 3.62
N SER A 82 0.04 -2.99 3.29
CA SER A 82 -0.56 -1.98 4.16
C SER A 82 -2.09 -2.03 4.21
N ASN A 83 -2.74 -2.38 3.09
CA ASN A 83 -4.19 -2.48 2.95
C ASN A 83 -4.59 -3.77 2.20
N PRO A 84 -4.74 -4.92 2.90
CA PRO A 84 -5.29 -6.14 2.29
C PRO A 84 -6.83 -6.16 2.24
N HIS A 85 -7.55 -5.32 3.01
CA HIS A 85 -9.03 -5.34 3.00
C HIS A 85 -9.62 -4.71 1.72
N GLN A 86 -8.92 -3.81 1.04
CA GLN A 86 -9.37 -3.22 -0.24
C GLN A 86 -9.65 -4.27 -1.32
N LEU A 87 -9.05 -5.47 -1.22
CA LEU A 87 -9.28 -6.61 -2.13
C LEU A 87 -10.77 -7.01 -2.21
N SER A 88 -11.56 -6.71 -1.17
CA SER A 88 -13.03 -6.82 -1.17
C SER A 88 -13.76 -5.91 -2.17
N SER A 89 -13.05 -4.94 -2.75
CA SER A 89 -13.57 -3.91 -3.67
C SER A 89 -13.13 -4.15 -5.13
N VAL A 90 -12.27 -5.14 -5.37
CA VAL A 90 -11.67 -5.41 -6.69
C VAL A 90 -12.73 -5.88 -7.70
N ARG A 91 -12.67 -5.33 -8.92
CA ARG A 91 -13.59 -5.64 -10.03
C ARG A 91 -12.94 -6.28 -11.25
N TYR A 92 -11.65 -6.02 -11.43
CA TYR A 92 -10.87 -6.40 -12.61
C TYR A 92 -9.53 -6.97 -12.15
N LEU A 93 -8.91 -7.81 -12.97
CA LEU A 93 -7.51 -8.18 -12.82
C LEU A 93 -6.64 -6.93 -13.01
N TRP A 94 -5.73 -6.64 -12.08
CA TRP A 94 -4.72 -5.59 -12.24
C TRP A 94 -3.33 -6.18 -12.00
N ALA A 95 -2.37 -5.82 -12.85
CA ALA A 95 -0.95 -5.91 -12.55
C ALA A 95 -0.44 -4.49 -12.31
N SER A 96 0.36 -4.27 -11.26
CA SER A 96 0.96 -2.97 -10.96
C SER A 96 2.44 -3.09 -10.73
N PHE A 97 3.18 -2.05 -11.07
CA PHE A 97 4.61 -1.91 -10.82
C PHE A 97 4.90 -0.50 -10.31
N SER A 98 5.88 -0.38 -9.41
CA SER A 98 6.40 0.89 -8.93
C SER A 98 7.89 0.83 -8.73
N HIS A 99 8.56 1.92 -9.11
CA HIS A 99 9.97 2.17 -8.86
C HIS A 99 10.12 3.43 -8.00
N THR A 100 10.96 3.34 -6.98
CA THR A 100 11.41 4.46 -6.15
C THR A 100 12.92 4.52 -6.16
N ALA A 101 13.45 5.69 -6.53
CA ALA A 101 14.82 6.06 -6.19
C ALA A 101 14.78 6.73 -4.81
N TYR A 102 15.44 6.10 -3.84
CA TYR A 102 15.71 6.69 -2.52
C TYR A 102 17.05 7.45 -2.56
N TYR A 103 17.48 7.93 -1.39
CA TYR A 103 18.80 8.51 -1.17
C TYR A 103 19.90 7.43 -1.25
N GLU A 104 21.17 7.87 -1.38
CA GLU A 104 22.35 6.99 -1.35
C GLU A 104 22.26 5.80 -2.33
N ASP A 105 21.84 6.10 -3.56
CA ASP A 105 21.62 5.18 -4.70
C ASP A 105 20.73 3.94 -4.42
N THR A 106 20.07 3.92 -3.26
CA THR A 106 19.14 2.88 -2.82
C THR A 106 17.88 2.88 -3.68
N ARG A 107 17.39 1.68 -4.03
CA ARG A 107 16.23 1.47 -4.91
C ARG A 107 15.18 0.60 -4.24
N TYR A 108 13.92 0.90 -4.50
CA TYR A 108 12.79 0.05 -4.13
C TYR A 108 11.91 -0.21 -5.35
N ASP A 109 11.98 -1.45 -5.84
CA ASP A 109 11.18 -1.97 -6.94
C ASP A 109 10.11 -2.90 -6.38
N PHE A 110 8.85 -2.66 -6.74
CA PHE A 110 7.72 -3.45 -6.23
C PHE A 110 6.74 -3.77 -7.36
N ALA A 111 6.28 -5.01 -7.42
CA ALA A 111 5.28 -5.49 -8.36
C ALA A 111 4.12 -6.18 -7.62
N SER A 112 2.89 -6.02 -8.11
CA SER A 112 1.72 -6.73 -7.61
C SER A 112 0.81 -7.24 -8.72
N ALA A 113 0.06 -8.30 -8.40
CA ALA A 113 -1.05 -8.79 -9.22
C ALA A 113 -2.27 -9.04 -8.34
N VAL A 114 -3.41 -8.48 -8.73
CA VAL A 114 -4.66 -8.44 -7.95
C VAL A 114 -5.80 -9.06 -8.74
N ILE A 115 -6.36 -10.14 -8.21
CA ILE A 115 -7.29 -11.04 -8.89
C ILE A 115 -8.64 -11.06 -8.15
N PRO A 116 -9.76 -10.63 -8.77
CA PRO A 116 -11.09 -10.83 -8.20
C PRO A 116 -11.48 -12.32 -8.26
N ILE A 117 -11.82 -12.93 -7.12
CA ILE A 117 -12.19 -14.35 -7.02
C ILE A 117 -13.70 -14.55 -7.08
N SER A 118 -14.47 -13.80 -6.29
CA SER A 118 -15.94 -13.94 -6.27
C SER A 118 -16.62 -12.63 -5.92
N GLU A 119 -17.74 -12.60 -5.20
CA GLU A 119 -18.37 -11.32 -4.80
C GLU A 119 -17.83 -10.81 -3.48
N GLY A 120 -17.43 -9.53 -3.51
CA GLY A 120 -16.73 -8.88 -2.43
C GLY A 120 -15.41 -9.57 -2.07
N GLN A 121 -14.75 -10.30 -2.98
CA GLN A 121 -13.60 -11.15 -2.68
C GLN A 121 -12.50 -11.06 -3.73
N GLY A 122 -11.27 -10.82 -3.28
CA GLY A 122 -10.08 -10.77 -4.11
C GLY A 122 -8.85 -11.36 -3.42
N LEU A 123 -7.88 -11.77 -4.24
CA LEU A 123 -6.55 -12.21 -3.84
C LEU A 123 -5.53 -11.26 -4.46
N GLY A 124 -4.56 -10.80 -3.69
CA GLY A 124 -3.41 -10.05 -4.16
C GLY A 124 -2.13 -10.83 -3.90
N ILE A 125 -1.22 -10.87 -4.86
CA ILE A 125 0.17 -11.25 -4.64
C ILE A 125 1.05 -10.05 -4.93
N SER A 126 2.16 -9.92 -4.20
CA SER A 126 3.19 -8.93 -4.51
C SER A 126 4.59 -9.44 -4.22
N PHE A 127 5.54 -8.78 -4.86
CA PHE A 127 6.97 -9.06 -4.83
C PHE A 127 7.72 -7.73 -4.80
N ALA A 128 8.80 -7.64 -4.03
CA ALA A 128 9.61 -6.44 -3.95
C ALA A 128 11.10 -6.76 -3.82
N ARG A 129 11.95 -5.85 -4.32
CA ARG A 129 13.37 -5.74 -4.00
C ARG A 129 13.59 -4.36 -3.37
N PHE A 130 14.17 -4.32 -2.18
CA PHE A 130 14.80 -3.14 -1.61
C PHE A 130 16.30 -3.40 -1.53
N GLY A 131 17.13 -2.44 -1.95
CA GLY A 131 18.57 -2.65 -1.92
C GLY A 131 19.39 -1.49 -2.44
N ALA A 132 20.68 -1.54 -2.16
CA ALA A 132 21.70 -0.74 -2.84
C ALA A 132 22.85 -1.65 -3.27
N ASP A 133 23.44 -1.31 -4.42
CA ASP A 133 24.51 -2.05 -5.06
C ASP A 133 25.84 -1.29 -4.86
N ASP A 134 26.98 -1.99 -4.85
CA ASP A 134 28.34 -1.41 -4.90
C ASP A 134 28.72 -0.43 -3.76
N ILE A 135 28.22 -0.64 -2.53
CA ILE A 135 28.62 0.16 -1.35
C ILE A 135 30.10 -0.08 -1.04
N PRO A 136 30.97 0.94 -1.00
CA PRO A 136 32.37 0.77 -0.65
C PRO A 136 32.53 0.47 0.84
N TYR A 137 33.24 -0.60 1.16
CA TYR A 137 33.48 -1.09 2.51
C TYR A 137 34.97 -1.36 2.76
N ILE A 138 35.41 -1.13 4.00
CA ILE A 138 36.79 -1.35 4.47
C ILE A 138 36.68 -2.24 5.70
N ARG A 139 37.33 -3.42 5.71
CA ARG A 139 37.33 -4.28 6.89
C ARG A 139 38.20 -3.68 7.99
N GLU A 140 37.81 -3.94 9.24
CA GLU A 140 38.62 -3.57 10.40
C GLU A 140 40.01 -4.23 10.30
N GLY A 141 41.06 -3.39 10.24
CA GLY A 141 42.45 -3.82 10.07
C GLY A 141 42.96 -3.89 8.62
N GLU A 142 42.12 -3.70 7.60
CA GLU A 142 42.59 -3.44 6.24
C GLU A 142 43.06 -1.97 6.08
N PRO A 143 44.13 -1.70 5.31
CA PRO A 143 44.55 -0.33 5.02
C PRO A 143 43.51 0.39 4.13
N LEU A 144 43.41 1.72 4.26
CA LEU A 144 42.63 2.55 3.33
C LEU A 144 43.13 2.32 1.89
N PRO A 145 42.26 1.93 0.94
CA PRO A 145 42.69 1.69 -0.45
C PRO A 145 43.24 2.94 -1.14
N GLU A 146 44.35 2.79 -1.87
CA GLU A 146 44.90 3.86 -2.70
C GLU A 146 44.15 3.94 -4.04
N GLY A 147 43.24 4.92 -4.17
CA GLY A 147 42.55 5.22 -5.42
C GLY A 147 41.09 4.78 -5.42
N SER A 148 40.74 3.82 -6.28
CA SER A 148 39.36 3.37 -6.53
C SER A 148 39.16 1.86 -6.35
N ASP A 149 40.12 1.15 -5.77
CA ASP A 149 40.11 -0.30 -5.60
C ASP A 149 39.52 -0.69 -4.24
N TYR A 150 38.23 -0.41 -4.05
CA TYR A 150 37.49 -0.70 -2.82
C TYR A 150 36.84 -2.08 -2.87
N ASN A 151 36.84 -2.80 -1.74
CA ASN A 151 35.92 -3.91 -1.54
C ASN A 151 34.48 -3.35 -1.56
N THR A 152 33.58 -3.95 -2.34
CA THR A 152 32.16 -3.56 -2.33
C THR A 152 31.28 -4.58 -1.60
N LEU A 153 30.19 -4.07 -1.03
CA LEU A 153 29.07 -4.84 -0.47
C LEU A 153 27.78 -4.38 -1.16
N SER A 154 26.86 -5.31 -1.40
CA SER A 154 25.47 -4.98 -1.74
C SER A 154 24.57 -5.43 -0.59
N TYR A 155 23.41 -4.79 -0.43
CA TYR A 155 22.35 -5.31 0.44
C TYR A 155 21.05 -5.49 -0.36
N ASP A 156 20.35 -6.60 -0.08
CA ASP A 156 19.30 -7.13 -0.93
C ASP A 156 18.16 -7.75 -0.11
N ASP A 157 17.11 -6.97 0.11
CA ASP A 157 15.89 -7.39 0.81
C ASP A 157 14.78 -7.73 -0.20
N TRP A 158 14.51 -9.02 -0.33
CA TRP A 158 13.52 -9.60 -1.24
C TRP A 158 12.23 -9.97 -0.50
N MET A 159 11.15 -9.23 -0.72
CA MET A 159 9.85 -9.51 -0.11
C MET A 159 8.93 -10.28 -1.08
N PHE A 160 8.29 -11.34 -0.60
CA PHE A 160 7.13 -11.96 -1.22
C PHE A 160 5.89 -11.81 -0.32
N SER A 161 4.71 -11.63 -0.91
CA SER A 161 3.47 -11.43 -0.16
C SER A 161 2.28 -12.11 -0.83
N ALA A 162 1.43 -12.75 -0.02
CA ALA A 162 0.13 -13.26 -0.42
C ALA A 162 -0.95 -12.67 0.50
N THR A 163 -1.96 -12.05 -0.10
CA THR A 163 -2.97 -11.24 0.58
C THR A 163 -4.37 -11.59 0.09
N TRP A 164 -5.36 -11.58 0.96
CA TRP A 164 -6.75 -11.92 0.63
C TRP A 164 -7.70 -10.99 1.38
N GLY A 165 -8.73 -10.50 0.69
CA GLY A 165 -9.76 -9.67 1.31
C GLY A 165 -11.16 -10.08 0.91
N ARG A 166 -12.08 -9.94 1.87
CA ARG A 166 -13.47 -10.37 1.76
C ARG A 166 -14.45 -9.44 2.48
N ARG A 167 -15.49 -9.03 1.78
CA ARG A 167 -16.74 -8.50 2.34
C ARG A 167 -17.48 -9.60 3.09
N LEU A 168 -17.70 -9.41 4.39
CA LEU A 168 -18.47 -10.34 5.22
C LEU A 168 -19.95 -9.90 5.31
N PHE A 169 -20.18 -8.60 5.41
CA PHE A 169 -21.49 -7.97 5.48
C PHE A 169 -21.48 -6.69 4.63
N ASN A 170 -22.65 -6.14 4.25
CA ASN A 170 -22.74 -4.98 3.36
C ASN A 170 -21.88 -3.76 3.78
N ARG A 171 -21.53 -3.63 5.06
CA ARG A 171 -20.72 -2.54 5.63
C ARG A 171 -19.37 -2.97 6.20
N PHE A 172 -18.99 -4.26 6.14
CA PHE A 172 -17.79 -4.78 6.79
C PHE A 172 -16.94 -5.61 5.85
N ASP A 173 -15.70 -5.17 5.66
CA ASP A 173 -14.67 -5.83 4.87
C ASP A 173 -13.52 -6.28 5.78
N LEU A 174 -13.02 -7.48 5.53
CA LEU A 174 -11.87 -8.10 6.19
C LEU A 174 -10.73 -8.25 5.18
N GLY A 175 -9.48 -8.13 5.63
CA GLY A 175 -8.29 -8.50 4.87
C GLY A 175 -7.29 -9.24 5.75
N VAL A 176 -6.55 -10.18 5.18
CA VAL A 176 -5.37 -10.80 5.81
C VAL A 176 -4.22 -10.85 4.82
N GLY A 177 -3.00 -10.73 5.34
CA GLY A 177 -1.76 -10.81 4.58
C GLY A 177 -0.78 -11.77 5.23
N PHE A 178 0.02 -12.44 4.40
CA PHE A 178 1.18 -13.21 4.79
C PHE A 178 2.36 -12.74 3.96
N HIS A 179 3.44 -12.38 4.66
CA HIS A 179 4.60 -11.71 4.12
C HIS A 179 5.84 -12.52 4.49
N LEU A 180 6.69 -12.77 3.51
CA LEU A 180 7.99 -13.40 3.66
C LEU A 180 9.04 -12.41 3.16
N LEU A 181 10.16 -12.34 3.87
CA LEU A 181 11.31 -11.52 3.54
C LEU A 181 12.53 -12.45 3.50
N TYR A 182 13.31 -12.39 2.43
CA TYR A 182 14.65 -12.94 2.37
C TYR A 182 15.63 -11.77 2.35
N ARG A 183 16.66 -11.82 3.19
CA ARG A 183 17.65 -10.74 3.37
C ARG A 183 19.02 -11.28 2.99
N ASP A 184 19.74 -10.54 2.17
CA ASP A 184 21.13 -10.82 1.77
C ASP A 184 21.97 -9.58 2.06
N MET A 185 22.94 -9.69 2.97
CA MET A 185 23.76 -8.58 3.47
C MET A 185 25.20 -9.06 3.72
N ASP A 186 25.75 -8.86 4.92
CA ASP A 186 26.92 -9.58 5.43
C ASP A 186 26.60 -11.05 5.81
N GLN A 187 25.32 -11.32 6.13
CA GLN A 187 24.76 -12.65 6.42
C GLN A 187 23.38 -12.81 5.76
N THR A 188 22.95 -14.07 5.54
CA THR A 188 21.61 -14.37 5.00
C THR A 188 20.55 -14.45 6.11
N GLY A 189 19.32 -14.01 5.81
CA GLY A 189 18.22 -13.97 6.77
C GLY A 189 16.84 -14.27 6.19
N TRP A 190 15.94 -14.80 7.02
CA TRP A 190 14.55 -15.09 6.67
C TRP A 190 13.58 -14.45 7.67
N GLY A 191 12.83 -13.45 7.21
CA GLY A 191 11.76 -12.77 7.93
C GLY A 191 10.38 -13.27 7.55
N PHE A 192 9.44 -13.25 8.50
CA PHE A 192 8.02 -13.51 8.23
C PHE A 192 7.10 -12.64 9.08
N ARG A 193 6.01 -12.16 8.47
CA ARG A 193 4.94 -11.42 9.13
C ARG A 193 3.56 -11.85 8.66
N GLY A 194 2.60 -11.97 9.58
CA GLY A 194 1.19 -12.13 9.24
C GLY A 194 0.39 -10.91 9.68
N ASP A 195 -0.38 -10.32 8.77
CA ASP A 195 -1.12 -9.08 8.99
C ASP A 195 -2.64 -9.30 8.85
N ALA A 196 -3.44 -8.51 9.57
CA ALA A 196 -4.89 -8.54 9.50
C ALA A 196 -5.45 -7.11 9.49
N SER A 197 -6.42 -6.82 8.62
CA SER A 197 -7.08 -5.52 8.57
C SER A 197 -8.59 -5.64 8.43
N LEU A 198 -9.27 -4.58 8.82
CA LEU A 198 -10.72 -4.44 8.74
C LEU A 198 -11.08 -3.05 8.23
N ARG A 199 -12.22 -2.95 7.53
CA ARG A 199 -12.83 -1.67 7.15
C ARG A 199 -14.33 -1.71 7.38
N TYR A 200 -14.84 -0.65 8.00
CA TYR A 200 -16.24 -0.44 8.29
C TYR A 200 -16.77 0.82 7.60
N ARG A 201 -17.87 0.67 6.86
CA ARG A 201 -18.58 1.78 6.19
C ARG A 201 -19.61 2.39 7.14
N VAL A 202 -19.31 3.58 7.66
CA VAL A 202 -20.12 4.31 8.65
C VAL A 202 -21.30 5.01 7.96
N VAL A 203 -21.02 5.80 6.93
CA VAL A 203 -21.96 6.27 5.91
C VAL A 203 -21.37 5.99 4.53
N ASP A 204 -22.04 6.30 3.43
CA ASP A 204 -21.60 5.87 2.10
C ASP A 204 -20.32 6.59 1.64
N GLU A 205 -20.08 7.76 2.22
CA GLU A 205 -18.92 8.64 2.03
C GLU A 205 -17.80 8.39 3.04
N LEU A 206 -18.06 7.73 4.19
CA LEU A 206 -17.13 7.64 5.33
C LEU A 206 -16.78 6.18 5.68
N TYR A 207 -15.50 5.87 5.56
CA TYR A 207 -14.92 4.59 5.95
C TYR A 207 -13.96 4.78 7.12
N VAL A 208 -13.97 3.81 8.04
CA VAL A 208 -12.97 3.67 9.11
C VAL A 208 -12.30 2.31 8.94
N ALA A 209 -10.98 2.29 8.94
CA ALA A 209 -10.17 1.10 8.78
C ALA A 209 -9.22 0.91 9.97
N GLY A 210 -8.79 -0.33 10.18
CA GLY A 210 -7.74 -0.67 11.13
C GLY A 210 -6.86 -1.80 10.60
N LEU A 211 -5.57 -1.75 10.92
CA LEU A 211 -4.56 -2.75 10.55
C LEU A 211 -3.85 -3.20 11.83
N LEU A 212 -3.88 -4.51 12.08
CA LEU A 212 -3.04 -5.18 13.08
C LEU A 212 -1.89 -5.87 12.32
N LYS A 213 -0.71 -5.26 12.38
CA LYS A 213 0.53 -5.85 11.87
C LYS A 213 1.02 -6.94 12.82
N GLY A 214 1.55 -8.03 12.28
CA GLY A 214 2.17 -9.11 13.06
C GLY A 214 1.20 -9.88 13.96
N TRP A 215 -0.09 -10.01 13.59
CA TRP A 215 -1.11 -10.68 14.42
C TRP A 215 -0.85 -12.17 14.68
N THR A 216 -0.06 -12.82 13.82
CA THR A 216 0.49 -14.16 14.07
C THR A 216 1.87 -14.09 14.71
N SER A 217 2.78 -13.34 14.07
CA SER A 217 4.12 -12.95 14.53
C SER A 217 4.68 -11.90 13.56
N SER A 218 5.77 -11.23 13.97
CA SER A 218 6.72 -10.56 13.09
C SER A 218 8.12 -10.94 13.58
N ALA A 219 8.84 -11.80 12.87
CA ALA A 219 10.13 -12.32 13.32
C ALA A 219 11.09 -12.60 12.17
N THR A 220 12.38 -12.50 12.45
CA THR A 220 13.49 -12.72 11.50
C THR A 220 14.54 -13.61 12.13
N THR A 221 15.05 -14.57 11.37
CA THR A 221 16.17 -15.44 11.79
C THR A 221 17.32 -15.30 10.81
N TRP A 222 18.54 -15.24 11.34
CA TRP A 222 19.76 -15.07 10.56
C TRP A 222 20.63 -16.34 10.57
N GLU A 223 21.54 -16.47 9.59
CA GLU A 223 22.46 -17.60 9.48
C GLU A 223 23.42 -17.75 10.67
N SER A 224 23.76 -16.64 11.33
CA SER A 224 24.47 -16.60 12.63
C SER A 224 23.76 -17.35 13.76
N GLY A 225 22.46 -17.62 13.61
CA GLY A 225 21.59 -18.17 14.65
C GLY A 225 20.81 -17.11 15.44
N GLU A 226 21.05 -15.82 15.16
CA GLU A 226 20.31 -14.73 15.80
C GLU A 226 18.83 -14.72 15.40
N PHE A 227 17.98 -14.32 16.35
CA PHE A 227 16.52 -14.32 16.21
C PHE A 227 15.91 -13.03 16.75
N GLU A 228 15.41 -12.21 15.82
CA GLU A 228 14.80 -10.92 16.09
C GLU A 228 13.27 -11.03 16.13
N TYR A 229 12.62 -10.38 17.08
CA TYR A 229 11.17 -10.29 17.17
C TYR A 229 10.68 -8.85 17.27
N SER A 230 9.80 -8.44 16.36
CA SER A 230 9.07 -7.17 16.46
C SER A 230 7.67 -7.37 17.02
N ALA A 231 7.26 -6.48 17.93
CA ALA A 231 5.94 -6.52 18.54
C ALA A 231 4.80 -6.25 17.53
N PRO A 232 3.59 -6.81 17.74
CA PRO A 232 2.43 -6.50 16.91
C PRO A 232 1.99 -5.05 17.11
N GLU A 233 1.66 -4.38 16.02
CA GLU A 233 1.28 -2.96 16.02
C GLU A 233 -0.13 -2.76 15.45
N PHE A 234 -0.94 -1.91 16.07
CA PHE A 234 -2.29 -1.59 15.63
C PHE A 234 -2.42 -0.14 15.21
N TYR A 235 -2.90 0.09 13.99
CA TYR A 235 -3.13 1.41 13.42
C TYR A 235 -4.62 1.62 13.15
N LEU A 236 -5.06 2.88 13.17
CA LEU A 236 -6.39 3.30 12.73
C LEU A 236 -6.28 4.26 11.54
N ALA A 237 -7.26 4.22 10.66
CA ALA A 237 -7.37 5.11 9.51
C ALA A 237 -8.82 5.49 9.24
N ALA A 238 -9.02 6.61 8.57
CA ALA A 238 -10.33 7.07 8.09
C ALA A 238 -10.20 7.73 6.72
N SER A 239 -11.20 7.53 5.87
CA SER A 239 -11.31 8.19 4.57
C SER A 239 -12.73 8.73 4.34
N TYR A 240 -12.81 9.96 3.83
CA TYR A 240 -14.07 10.67 3.63
C TYR A 240 -14.14 11.30 2.23
N SER A 241 -15.20 11.00 1.48
CA SER A 241 -15.32 11.35 0.06
C SER A 241 -16.44 12.36 -0.21
N LEU A 242 -16.07 13.58 -0.61
CA LEU A 242 -16.99 14.68 -0.93
C LEU A 242 -17.17 14.83 -2.46
N PRO A 243 -18.38 14.67 -3.02
CA PRO A 243 -18.63 14.98 -4.43
C PRO A 243 -18.67 16.50 -4.67
N VAL A 244 -17.84 16.99 -5.58
CA VAL A 244 -17.72 18.43 -5.90
C VAL A 244 -18.14 18.67 -7.35
N ALA A 245 -19.46 18.61 -7.58
CA ALA A 245 -20.05 18.66 -8.92
C ALA A 245 -19.65 19.89 -9.76
N TYR A 246 -19.39 21.03 -9.12
CA TYR A 246 -18.93 22.26 -9.80
C TYR A 246 -17.55 22.11 -10.48
N LEU A 247 -16.70 21.20 -9.99
CA LEU A 247 -15.35 20.94 -10.50
C LEU A 247 -15.24 19.59 -11.24
N TYR A 248 -16.38 18.93 -11.52
CA TYR A 248 -16.44 17.61 -12.17
C TYR A 248 -15.47 16.61 -11.53
N GLY A 249 -15.66 16.35 -10.23
CA GLY A 249 -14.83 15.42 -9.49
C GLY A 249 -15.23 15.23 -8.02
N LYS A 250 -14.32 14.59 -7.27
CA LYS A 250 -14.47 14.23 -5.86
C LYS A 250 -13.24 14.65 -5.07
N LEU A 251 -13.47 15.30 -3.94
CA LEU A 251 -12.46 15.59 -2.94
C LEU A 251 -12.46 14.47 -1.89
N ASN A 252 -11.42 13.64 -1.89
CA ASN A 252 -11.22 12.59 -0.89
C ASN A 252 -10.25 13.11 0.18
N LEU A 253 -10.62 12.98 1.45
CA LEU A 253 -9.79 13.29 2.61
C LEU A 253 -9.32 11.99 3.26
N TYR A 254 -8.03 11.90 3.57
CA TYR A 254 -7.39 10.71 4.14
C TYR A 254 -6.66 11.04 5.43
N TRP A 255 -6.86 10.20 6.45
CA TRP A 255 -6.15 10.28 7.72
C TRP A 255 -5.76 8.88 8.21
N GLN A 256 -4.55 8.75 8.75
CA GLN A 256 -4.04 7.55 9.39
C GLN A 256 -3.37 7.94 10.71
N GLY A 257 -3.84 7.39 11.83
CA GLY A 257 -3.21 7.60 13.13
C GLY A 257 -1.85 6.90 13.22
N ALA A 258 -1.06 7.29 14.23
CA ALA A 258 0.13 6.55 14.61
C ALA A 258 -0.23 5.14 15.15
N GLY A 259 0.80 4.31 15.38
CA GLY A 259 0.63 3.05 16.11
C GLY A 259 0.00 3.25 17.49
N LEU A 260 -0.69 2.24 18.01
CA LEU A 260 -1.42 2.25 19.28
C LEU A 260 -0.81 1.30 20.32
N LEU A 261 0.10 0.42 19.92
CA LEU A 261 0.69 -0.65 20.74
C LEU A 261 2.20 -0.51 20.97
N HIS A 262 2.88 0.37 20.22
CA HIS A 262 4.32 0.64 20.33
C HIS A 262 4.75 0.85 21.79
N ARG A 263 5.97 0.38 22.10
CA ARG A 263 6.55 0.44 23.45
C ARG A 263 7.70 1.43 23.57
N GLU A 264 8.36 1.71 22.46
CA GLU A 264 9.42 2.70 22.32
C GLU A 264 8.89 4.01 21.71
N ALA A 265 9.74 5.03 21.64
CA ALA A 265 9.45 6.30 20.97
C ALA A 265 9.15 6.11 19.47
N ARG A 266 8.41 7.05 18.88
CA ARG A 266 8.09 7.05 17.44
C ARG A 266 9.10 7.85 16.63
N ALA A 267 9.87 8.73 17.28
CA ALA A 267 11.05 9.41 16.76
C ALA A 267 11.92 9.88 17.93
N LEU A 268 13.22 10.07 17.72
CA LEU A 268 14.05 10.88 18.61
C LEU A 268 13.94 12.35 18.20
N GLY A 269 13.91 13.26 19.18
CA GLY A 269 13.86 14.70 18.93
C GLY A 269 15.21 15.23 18.47
N TYR A 270 15.42 15.42 17.16
CA TYR A 270 16.68 15.89 16.54
C TYR A 270 17.33 17.17 17.12
N GLU A 271 16.66 17.92 18.00
CA GLU A 271 17.18 19.13 18.66
C GLU A 271 17.46 18.94 20.17
N THR A 272 17.00 17.84 20.79
CA THR A 272 17.06 17.62 22.25
C THR A 272 17.32 16.16 22.70
N ASP A 273 17.33 15.19 21.79
CA ASP A 273 17.36 13.74 22.03
C ASP A 273 16.23 13.21 22.95
N ASP A 274 15.14 13.97 23.12
CA ASP A 274 13.94 13.51 23.81
C ASP A 274 13.25 12.36 23.05
N ASP A 275 12.70 11.39 23.80
CA ASP A 275 11.78 10.37 23.30
C ASP A 275 10.46 11.02 22.82
N VAL A 276 10.35 11.30 21.51
CA VAL A 276 9.13 11.85 20.92
C VAL A 276 8.20 10.71 20.50
N GLY A 277 6.92 10.84 20.84
CA GLY A 277 5.91 9.93 20.33
C GLY A 277 5.23 9.08 21.39
N GLY A 278 4.83 9.64 22.52
CA GLY A 278 4.13 8.91 23.60
C GLY A 278 2.84 8.21 23.12
N ARG A 279 2.40 7.18 23.85
CA ARG A 279 1.21 6.38 23.49
C ARG A 279 -0.06 7.21 23.67
N ILE A 280 -1.16 6.80 23.01
CA ILE A 280 -2.47 7.48 23.07
C ILE A 280 -3.00 7.70 24.51
N TRP A 281 -2.61 6.85 25.46
CA TRP A 281 -3.00 6.95 26.88
C TRP A 281 -2.16 7.92 27.72
N GLU A 282 -1.01 8.35 27.19
CA GLU A 282 -0.03 9.21 27.86
C GLU A 282 -0.07 10.61 27.23
N SER A 283 0.03 10.68 25.91
CA SER A 283 0.03 11.91 25.12
C SER A 283 -0.90 11.78 23.90
N PRO A 284 -2.24 11.86 24.07
CA PRO A 284 -3.19 11.67 22.98
C PRO A 284 -3.05 12.70 21.84
N LEU A 285 -2.55 13.91 22.13
CA LEU A 285 -2.27 14.94 21.12
C LEU A 285 -1.03 14.61 20.29
N ASP A 286 0.01 14.07 20.91
CA ASP A 286 1.23 13.59 20.25
C ASP A 286 0.92 12.36 19.36
N TRP A 287 0.12 11.42 19.88
CA TRP A 287 -0.37 10.29 19.08
C TRP A 287 -1.13 10.74 17.82
N LEU A 288 -1.95 11.80 17.96
CA LEU A 288 -2.68 12.38 16.84
C LEU A 288 -1.75 13.14 15.86
N SER A 289 -0.76 13.89 16.36
CA SER A 289 0.14 14.70 15.52
C SER A 289 1.20 13.88 14.79
N GLY A 290 1.66 12.76 15.37
CA GLY A 290 2.47 11.77 14.64
C GLY A 290 1.64 10.85 13.73
N GLY A 291 0.35 11.15 13.54
CA GLY A 291 -0.44 10.64 12.43
C GLY A 291 -0.02 11.26 11.09
N ARG A 292 -0.64 10.75 10.03
CA ARG A 292 -0.41 11.11 8.63
C ARG A 292 -1.72 11.43 7.94
N GLY A 293 -1.65 12.14 6.82
CA GLY A 293 -2.85 12.37 6.01
C GLY A 293 -2.60 13.12 4.72
N GLY A 294 -3.64 13.17 3.90
CA GLY A 294 -3.61 13.83 2.60
C GLY A 294 -4.98 14.09 2.01
N ILE A 295 -4.99 14.84 0.92
CA ILE A 295 -6.16 15.19 0.14
C ILE A 295 -5.92 14.78 -1.32
N GLU A 296 -6.91 14.12 -1.93
CA GLU A 296 -6.93 13.81 -3.36
C GLU A 296 -8.12 14.53 -3.98
N PHE A 297 -7.89 15.38 -4.97
CA PHE A 297 -8.96 15.78 -5.88
C PHE A 297 -8.91 14.89 -7.12
N ALA A 298 -9.90 14.01 -7.26
CA ALA A 298 -10.05 13.11 -8.41
C ALA A 298 -11.10 13.68 -9.38
N PHE A 299 -10.68 14.10 -10.56
CA PHE A 299 -11.54 14.60 -11.62
C PHE A 299 -12.21 13.44 -12.39
N ASP A 300 -13.45 13.63 -12.83
CA ASP A 300 -14.24 12.63 -13.54
C ASP A 300 -13.65 12.27 -14.93
N PHE A 301 -12.79 13.14 -15.48
CA PHE A 301 -12.01 12.87 -16.70
C PHE A 301 -10.73 12.03 -16.48
N GLY A 302 -10.49 11.54 -15.27
CA GLY A 302 -9.44 10.57 -14.94
C GLY A 302 -8.13 11.15 -14.41
N LEU A 303 -7.96 12.49 -14.40
CA LEU A 303 -6.88 13.14 -13.68
C LEU A 303 -7.15 13.11 -12.16
N SER A 304 -6.09 13.06 -11.37
CA SER A 304 -6.13 13.24 -9.92
C SER A 304 -4.90 14.03 -9.47
N VAL A 305 -5.09 14.92 -8.49
CA VAL A 305 -4.03 15.76 -7.89
C VAL A 305 -4.05 15.54 -6.39
N ARG A 306 -2.87 15.40 -5.79
CA ARG A 306 -2.67 14.92 -4.42
C ARG A 306 -1.68 15.79 -3.66
N ALA A 307 -1.97 16.02 -2.40
CA ALA A 307 -1.05 16.61 -1.43
C ALA A 307 -1.24 15.95 -0.05
N GLY A 308 -0.18 15.89 0.74
CA GLY A 308 -0.22 15.27 2.07
C GLY A 308 1.00 15.59 2.92
N LEU A 309 0.96 15.10 4.16
CA LEU A 309 1.98 15.26 5.19
C LEU A 309 2.29 13.88 5.78
N SER A 310 3.55 13.45 5.72
CA SER A 310 3.97 12.14 6.27
C SER A 310 4.20 12.14 7.79
N SER A 311 4.14 13.33 8.42
CA SER A 311 3.80 13.55 9.83
C SER A 311 3.17 14.93 10.00
N PHE A 312 2.22 15.11 10.92
CA PHE A 312 1.72 16.45 11.29
C PHE A 312 2.60 17.15 12.34
N THR A 313 3.60 16.50 12.93
CA THR A 313 4.64 17.17 13.72
C THR A 313 5.66 17.88 12.83
N THR A 314 6.10 17.21 11.76
CA THR A 314 7.20 17.65 10.90
C THR A 314 6.67 18.25 9.60
N PHE A 315 6.21 19.51 9.66
CA PHE A 315 5.70 20.27 8.50
C PHE A 315 6.71 20.44 7.34
N LYS A 316 7.98 20.07 7.53
CA LYS A 316 9.00 19.99 6.47
C LYS A 316 8.77 18.78 5.52
N SER A 317 8.08 17.73 5.99
CA SER A 317 7.86 16.48 5.25
C SER A 317 6.58 16.52 4.39
N VAL A 318 6.58 17.41 3.41
CA VAL A 318 5.46 17.58 2.46
C VAL A 318 5.53 16.56 1.33
N THR A 319 4.40 15.93 1.03
CA THR A 319 4.23 15.03 -0.11
C THR A 319 3.27 15.63 -1.13
N ALA A 320 3.55 15.47 -2.42
CA ALA A 320 2.69 15.91 -3.51
C ALA A 320 2.70 14.88 -4.65
N GLY A 321 1.67 14.89 -5.50
CA GLY A 321 1.65 14.00 -6.66
C GLY A 321 0.46 14.20 -7.59
N ALA A 322 0.53 13.49 -8.71
CA ALA A 322 -0.52 13.47 -9.72
C ALA A 322 -0.75 12.04 -10.21
N GLY A 323 -1.96 11.77 -10.68
CA GLY A 323 -2.34 10.47 -11.22
C GLY A 323 -3.26 10.59 -12.41
N LEU A 324 -3.01 9.81 -13.46
CA LEU A 324 -3.84 9.75 -14.66
C LEU A 324 -4.38 8.33 -14.85
N THR A 325 -5.70 8.17 -14.68
CA THR A 325 -6.42 6.93 -14.97
C THR A 325 -7.02 7.01 -16.38
N ILE A 326 -6.45 6.26 -17.33
CA ILE A 326 -6.92 6.19 -18.71
C ILE A 326 -7.94 5.04 -18.82
N ALA A 327 -9.22 5.42 -18.86
CA ALA A 327 -10.37 4.52 -18.86
C ALA A 327 -10.33 3.50 -17.70
N LYS A 328 -10.39 2.19 -18.01
CA LYS A 328 -10.40 1.11 -17.00
C LYS A 328 -9.23 0.13 -17.16
N PHE A 329 -8.23 0.47 -17.98
CA PHE A 329 -7.15 -0.44 -18.35
C PHE A 329 -5.74 0.06 -17.97
N LEU A 330 -5.56 1.35 -17.72
CA LEU A 330 -4.27 1.94 -17.37
C LEU A 330 -4.43 3.03 -16.31
N ARG A 331 -3.56 3.02 -15.30
CA ARG A 331 -3.29 4.15 -14.41
C ARG A 331 -1.79 4.39 -14.37
N VAL A 332 -1.39 5.66 -14.38
CA VAL A 332 -0.01 6.09 -14.09
C VAL A 332 -0.09 7.11 -12.96
N ASP A 333 0.71 6.95 -11.91
CA ASP A 333 0.82 7.89 -10.80
C ASP A 333 2.29 8.27 -10.58
N TYR A 334 2.49 9.53 -10.17
CA TYR A 334 3.78 10.11 -9.84
C TYR A 334 3.70 10.80 -8.48
N ALA A 335 4.73 10.65 -7.67
CA ALA A 335 4.85 11.29 -6.36
C ALA A 335 6.23 11.88 -6.09
N PHE A 336 6.18 12.94 -5.31
CA PHE A 336 7.31 13.66 -4.74
C PHE A 336 7.15 13.67 -3.21
N GLU A 337 8.17 13.24 -2.49
CA GLU A 337 8.25 13.35 -1.04
C GLU A 337 9.48 14.19 -0.67
N SER A 338 9.23 15.30 0.04
CA SER A 338 10.28 16.16 0.58
C SER A 338 10.77 15.59 1.92
N HIS A 339 12.09 15.46 2.09
CA HIS A 339 12.69 15.16 3.38
C HIS A 339 13.35 16.41 3.98
N PRO A 340 13.46 16.51 5.32
CA PRO A 340 14.04 17.69 5.99
C PRO A 340 15.57 17.72 6.00
N VAL A 341 16.24 16.60 5.68
CA VAL A 341 17.69 16.38 5.77
C VAL A 341 18.25 15.69 4.53
N LEU A 342 17.50 14.72 3.98
CA LEU A 342 17.90 13.90 2.84
C LEU A 342 17.35 14.47 1.51
N SER A 343 17.90 14.00 0.38
CA SER A 343 17.43 14.34 -0.96
C SER A 343 15.94 14.02 -1.15
N PRO A 344 15.19 14.81 -1.96
CA PRO A 344 13.79 14.51 -2.26
C PRO A 344 13.62 13.16 -2.96
N VAL A 345 12.60 12.42 -2.56
CA VAL A 345 12.31 11.08 -3.09
C VAL A 345 11.25 11.16 -4.17
N HIS A 346 11.53 10.50 -5.31
CA HIS A 346 10.64 10.44 -6.46
C HIS A 346 10.13 8.99 -6.64
N ARG A 347 8.80 8.84 -6.73
CA ARG A 347 8.16 7.53 -6.95
C ARG A 347 7.32 7.56 -8.23
N VAL A 348 7.47 6.53 -9.05
CA VAL A 348 6.65 6.32 -10.26
C VAL A 348 5.92 4.99 -10.12
N SER A 349 4.61 4.97 -10.38
CA SER A 349 3.85 3.72 -10.46
C SER A 349 2.96 3.63 -11.69
N ILE A 350 2.81 2.43 -12.20
CA ILE A 350 1.94 2.07 -13.33
C ILE A 350 1.09 0.86 -12.97
N SER A 351 -0.22 0.96 -13.18
CA SER A 351 -1.16 -0.16 -13.04
C SER A 351 -1.83 -0.44 -14.38
N VAL A 352 -1.76 -1.68 -14.85
CA VAL A 352 -2.38 -2.14 -16.10
C VAL A 352 -3.41 -3.23 -15.79
N SER A 353 -4.60 -3.12 -16.36
CA SER A 353 -5.60 -4.17 -16.38
C SER A 353 -5.75 -4.71 -17.80
N PRO A 354 -5.73 -6.04 -18.03
CA PRO A 354 -6.08 -6.63 -19.32
C PRO A 354 -7.60 -6.57 -19.60
N TYR A 355 -8.32 -5.61 -19.01
CA TYR A 355 -9.76 -5.39 -19.14
C TYR A 355 -10.27 -5.40 -20.59
N LEU A 356 -9.50 -4.87 -21.54
CA LEU A 356 -9.82 -4.85 -22.96
C LEU A 356 -9.83 -6.25 -23.62
N PHE A 357 -9.28 -7.26 -22.96
CA PHE A 357 -9.08 -8.63 -23.47
C PHE A 357 -9.64 -9.70 -22.51
N ALA A 358 -10.13 -9.31 -21.34
CA ALA A 358 -10.69 -10.19 -20.32
C ALA A 358 -12.23 -10.23 -20.37
N HIS A 359 -12.85 -11.17 -19.65
CA HIS A 359 -14.30 -11.27 -19.57
C HIS A 359 -14.96 -10.04 -18.90
N ALA A 360 -16.26 -9.89 -19.17
CA ALA A 360 -17.07 -8.73 -18.79
C ALA A 360 -16.93 -8.31 -17.30
N PRO A 361 -17.08 -7.01 -16.98
CA PRO A 361 -16.98 -6.49 -15.62
C PRO A 361 -17.78 -7.28 -14.60
N LYS A 362 -17.21 -7.52 -13.40
CA LYS A 362 -18.06 -7.95 -12.29
C LYS A 362 -19.06 -6.82 -11.94
N PRO A 363 -20.38 -7.08 -11.91
CA PRO A 363 -21.40 -6.06 -11.70
C PRO A 363 -21.25 -5.24 -10.42
N GLU A 364 -21.84 -4.05 -10.41
CA GLU A 364 -21.96 -3.17 -9.25
C GLU A 364 -22.80 -3.85 -8.15
N PRO A 365 -22.25 -4.08 -6.93
CA PRO A 365 -23.02 -4.56 -5.79
C PRO A 365 -24.19 -3.62 -5.52
N GLU A 366 -25.34 -4.18 -5.19
CA GLU A 366 -26.60 -3.43 -5.09
C GLU A 366 -26.52 -2.26 -4.08
N ALA A 367 -25.71 -2.40 -3.03
CA ALA A 367 -25.45 -1.36 -2.04
C ALA A 367 -24.82 -0.09 -2.63
N ALA A 368 -23.96 -0.20 -3.65
CA ALA A 368 -23.34 0.96 -4.30
C ALA A 368 -24.31 1.64 -5.30
N ARG A 369 -25.14 0.85 -6.00
CA ARG A 369 -26.18 1.38 -6.91
C ARG A 369 -27.17 2.32 -6.18
N ARG A 370 -27.49 2.01 -4.92
CA ARG A 370 -28.41 2.82 -4.10
C ARG A 370 -27.81 4.19 -3.72
N GLY A 371 -26.48 4.30 -3.63
CA GLY A 371 -25.78 5.58 -3.43
C GLY A 371 -25.70 6.40 -4.72
N SER A 372 -25.33 5.79 -5.85
CA SER A 372 -25.20 6.51 -7.14
C SER A 372 -26.53 6.97 -7.74
N ALA A 373 -27.65 6.33 -7.39
CA ALA A 373 -28.99 6.72 -7.83
C ALA A 373 -29.41 8.14 -7.40
N GLY A 374 -28.75 8.72 -6.37
CA GLY A 374 -29.04 10.08 -5.90
C GLY A 374 -28.43 11.23 -6.73
N SER A 375 -27.49 10.95 -7.65
CA SER A 375 -26.68 11.99 -8.30
C SER A 375 -26.91 12.20 -9.80
N SER A 376 -27.74 11.38 -10.46
CA SER A 376 -28.01 11.54 -11.91
C SER A 376 -29.20 12.46 -12.17
N LEU A 377 -28.95 13.77 -12.22
CA LEU A 377 -29.87 14.77 -12.80
C LEU A 377 -29.74 14.89 -14.33
N LEU A 378 -29.32 13.81 -14.98
CA LEU A 378 -29.48 13.57 -16.41
C LEU A 378 -30.49 12.44 -16.56
N GLY A 379 -31.50 12.67 -17.40
CA GLY A 379 -32.62 11.75 -17.57
C GLY A 379 -32.15 10.43 -18.17
N ALA A 380 -32.41 9.33 -17.46
CA ALA A 380 -32.36 8.01 -18.06
C ALA A 380 -33.52 7.91 -19.06
N GLU A 381 -33.20 7.85 -20.35
CA GLU A 381 -34.13 7.29 -21.33
C GLU A 381 -34.41 5.84 -20.92
N PRO A 382 -35.67 5.38 -20.95
CA PRO A 382 -35.98 4.01 -20.55
C PRO A 382 -35.44 3.05 -21.61
N ASP A 383 -34.55 2.14 -21.20
CA ASP A 383 -34.11 1.02 -22.04
C ASP A 383 -35.33 0.30 -22.62
N ALA A 384 -35.31 0.10 -23.95
CA ALA A 384 -36.43 -0.54 -24.65
C ALA A 384 -36.58 -2.01 -24.20
N PRO A 385 -37.82 -2.51 -24.04
CA PRO A 385 -38.05 -3.89 -23.58
C PRO A 385 -37.57 -4.91 -24.61
N ASP A 386 -37.05 -6.05 -24.12
CA ASP A 386 -36.51 -7.14 -24.94
C ASP A 386 -37.47 -7.59 -26.05
N GLU A 387 -37.02 -7.51 -27.31
CA GLU A 387 -37.84 -7.88 -28.46
C GLU A 387 -37.87 -9.41 -28.65
N ILE A 388 -39.05 -10.00 -28.45
CA ILE A 388 -39.27 -11.45 -28.54
C ILE A 388 -39.25 -11.87 -30.01
N ALA A 389 -38.28 -12.70 -30.40
CA ALA A 389 -38.16 -13.24 -31.74
C ALA A 389 -39.30 -14.20 -32.13
N PRO A 390 -39.77 -14.13 -33.39
CA PRO A 390 -40.27 -15.28 -34.11
C PRO A 390 -39.52 -15.52 -35.44
N GLU A 391 -39.42 -16.79 -35.83
CA GLU A 391 -38.96 -17.20 -37.17
C GLU A 391 -40.08 -16.99 -38.22
N GLY A 392 -39.73 -16.82 -39.51
CA GLY A 392 -40.66 -17.23 -40.59
C GLY A 392 -40.77 -16.40 -41.88
N ALA A 393 -39.92 -16.75 -42.87
CA ALA A 393 -40.26 -16.90 -44.30
C ALA A 393 -40.53 -15.69 -45.24
N SER A 394 -40.17 -15.93 -46.52
CA SER A 394 -40.61 -15.32 -47.80
C SER A 394 -40.32 -13.84 -48.11
N GLN A 395 -39.39 -13.64 -49.06
CA GLN A 395 -39.62 -13.06 -50.42
C GLN A 395 -40.70 -11.96 -50.56
N ASP A 396 -40.43 -10.81 -51.18
CA ASP A 396 -40.05 -10.73 -52.62
C ASP A 396 -39.25 -9.44 -53.00
N ALA A 397 -38.99 -9.21 -54.29
CA ALA A 397 -38.07 -8.19 -54.82
C ALA A 397 -38.71 -6.85 -55.24
N ALA A 398 -37.92 -5.76 -55.22
CA ALA A 398 -37.75 -4.81 -56.36
C ALA A 398 -36.81 -3.62 -56.05
N GLN A 399 -35.96 -3.25 -57.01
CA GLN A 399 -35.48 -1.88 -57.24
C GLN A 399 -36.21 -1.29 -58.46
N PRO A 400 -36.30 0.05 -58.59
CA PRO A 400 -35.48 0.71 -59.62
C PRO A 400 -34.92 2.08 -59.17
N ALA A 401 -34.28 2.83 -60.10
CA ALA A 401 -33.42 3.98 -59.80
C ALA A 401 -33.79 5.30 -60.53
N GLY A 402 -33.19 6.40 -60.07
CA GLY A 402 -33.07 7.76 -60.69
C GLY A 402 -32.15 8.60 -59.78
N GLN A 403 -31.19 9.44 -60.21
CA GLN A 403 -31.14 10.50 -61.25
C GLN A 403 -32.16 11.63 -61.01
N ALA A 404 -31.85 12.94 -61.01
CA ALA A 404 -30.59 13.74 -61.03
C ALA A 404 -30.96 15.21 -60.60
N ASP A 405 -30.16 16.29 -60.54
CA ASP A 405 -28.74 16.63 -60.86
C ASP A 405 -28.33 17.92 -60.05
N GLY A 406 -27.16 18.54 -60.32
CA GLY A 406 -26.75 19.88 -59.85
C GLY A 406 -25.54 19.88 -58.86
N GLN A 407 -24.36 20.46 -59.13
CA GLN A 407 -23.95 21.83 -59.54
C GLN A 407 -24.20 22.89 -58.44
N GLN A 408 -23.28 23.76 -58.00
CA GLN A 408 -21.86 24.10 -58.30
C GLN A 408 -21.10 24.31 -56.95
N ALA A 409 -19.78 24.22 -56.75
CA ALA A 409 -18.58 24.48 -57.57
C ALA A 409 -18.12 25.97 -57.67
N SER A 410 -17.23 26.39 -56.75
CA SER A 410 -16.37 27.58 -56.91
C SER A 410 -15.03 27.40 -56.17
N GLN A 411 -13.94 27.94 -56.73
CA GLN A 411 -12.54 27.80 -56.26
C GLN A 411 -11.81 29.14 -56.25
N ALA A 412 -10.85 29.30 -55.33
CA ALA A 412 -9.62 30.10 -55.45
C ALA A 412 -8.61 29.52 -54.43
N THR A 413 -7.33 29.19 -54.69
CA THR A 413 -6.18 29.94 -55.23
C THR A 413 -5.86 31.25 -54.46
N GLY A 414 -4.64 31.52 -54.00
CA GLY A 414 -3.38 30.74 -54.04
C GLY A 414 -2.25 31.34 -53.17
N GLN A 415 -1.08 30.68 -53.19
CA GLN A 415 0.20 31.00 -52.48
C GLN A 415 0.84 32.34 -52.91
N PRO A 416 1.87 32.92 -52.21
CA PRO A 416 2.95 32.22 -51.46
C PRO A 416 3.40 32.85 -50.10
N ALA A 417 4.50 32.34 -49.55
CA ALA A 417 5.04 32.66 -48.22
C ALA A 417 6.13 33.76 -48.20
N GLY A 418 6.42 34.28 -47.01
CA GLY A 418 7.57 35.12 -46.66
C GLY A 418 8.32 34.59 -45.41
N PRO A 419 9.54 35.08 -45.11
CA PRO A 419 10.43 34.47 -44.11
C PRO A 419 10.06 34.77 -42.65
N ALA A 420 10.60 33.95 -41.75
CA ALA A 420 10.36 34.02 -40.30
C ALA A 420 11.20 35.11 -39.59
N PRO A 421 10.72 35.65 -38.45
CA PRO A 421 11.57 36.32 -37.48
C PRO A 421 12.33 35.30 -36.61
N GLU A 422 13.59 35.60 -36.33
CA GLU A 422 14.50 34.76 -35.55
C GLU A 422 14.23 34.91 -34.04
N ALA A 423 14.15 33.78 -33.31
CA ALA A 423 13.91 33.79 -31.86
C ALA A 423 15.24 33.82 -31.08
N PRO A 424 15.38 34.66 -30.05
CA PRO A 424 16.61 34.72 -29.26
C PRO A 424 16.82 33.43 -28.46
N ALA A 425 18.05 32.90 -28.48
CA ALA A 425 18.42 31.70 -27.74
C ALA A 425 18.34 31.92 -26.22
N PRO A 426 17.90 30.91 -25.43
CA PRO A 426 17.90 31.01 -23.98
C PRO A 426 19.33 31.08 -23.44
N GLN A 427 19.59 32.08 -22.60
CA GLN A 427 20.86 32.20 -21.87
C GLN A 427 20.86 31.20 -20.70
N ALA A 428 21.98 30.53 -20.48
CA ALA A 428 22.17 29.67 -19.31
C ALA A 428 22.18 30.53 -18.02
N PRO A 429 21.67 30.02 -16.89
CA PRO A 429 21.73 30.73 -15.62
C PRO A 429 23.18 30.91 -15.19
N VAL A 430 23.57 32.17 -14.93
CA VAL A 430 24.84 32.49 -14.28
C VAL A 430 24.71 32.16 -12.80
N VAL A 431 25.65 31.38 -12.27
CA VAL A 431 25.80 31.17 -10.82
C VAL A 431 26.56 32.37 -10.26
N GLU A 432 25.89 33.19 -9.45
CA GLU A 432 26.59 34.14 -8.56
C GLU A 432 27.01 33.39 -7.29
N GLU A 433 28.30 33.04 -7.19
CA GLU A 433 28.87 32.49 -5.96
C GLU A 433 29.01 33.61 -4.91
N SER A 434 28.14 33.59 -3.89
CA SER A 434 28.22 34.49 -2.74
C SER A 434 29.43 34.12 -1.88
N SER A 435 30.57 34.75 -2.17
CA SER A 435 31.87 34.50 -1.55
C SER A 435 32.01 35.26 -0.22
N ASP A 436 31.26 34.80 0.79
CA ASP A 436 31.28 35.32 2.16
C ASP A 436 31.19 34.17 3.20
N GLU A 437 32.10 33.20 3.10
CA GLU A 437 32.35 32.22 4.17
C GLU A 437 33.82 32.28 4.62
N VAL A 438 34.05 32.83 5.81
CA VAL A 438 35.38 32.97 6.41
C VAL A 438 35.77 31.65 7.04
N LEU A 439 36.63 30.88 6.36
CA LEU A 439 37.23 29.66 6.89
C LEU A 439 38.11 29.97 8.12
N GLU A 440 37.56 29.83 9.33
CA GLU A 440 38.35 29.85 10.55
C GLU A 440 39.31 28.65 10.58
N THR A 441 40.60 28.91 10.74
CA THR A 441 41.63 27.87 10.76
C THR A 441 41.55 27.07 12.06
N ALA A 442 41.12 25.81 11.98
CA ALA A 442 41.12 24.90 13.11
C ALA A 442 42.51 24.79 13.77
N PRO A 443 42.63 24.96 15.11
CA PRO A 443 43.91 24.91 15.79
C PRO A 443 44.48 23.49 15.79
N SER A 444 45.79 23.38 15.52
CA SER A 444 46.46 22.10 15.32
C SER A 444 46.73 21.33 16.62
N GLY A 445 46.11 20.15 16.76
CA GLY A 445 46.61 19.05 17.59
C GLY A 445 45.94 18.87 18.96
N GLY A 446 45.35 17.70 19.16
CA GLY A 446 44.82 17.24 20.45
C GLY A 446 44.03 15.93 20.26
N VAL A 447 44.56 14.81 20.76
CA VAL A 447 43.83 13.54 20.80
C VAL A 447 43.04 13.50 22.10
N TYR A 448 41.72 13.32 22.00
CA TYR A 448 40.87 12.97 23.14
C TYR A 448 39.90 11.86 22.72
N TRP A 449 39.90 10.79 23.51
CA TRP A 449 38.80 9.86 23.67
C TRP A 449 38.20 10.13 25.05
N GLU A 450 36.88 10.07 25.19
CA GLU A 450 36.19 9.88 26.48
C GLU A 450 34.96 8.99 26.24
N GLU A 451 34.39 8.48 27.34
CA GLU A 451 33.75 7.15 27.44
C GLU A 451 32.30 7.03 26.92
#